data_AF-A0A1H5RL52-F1
#
_entry.id   AF-A0A1H5RL52-F1
#
_cell.length_a   1.000
_cell.length_b   1.000
_cell.length_c   1.000
_cell.angle_alpha   90.00
_cell.angle_beta   90.00
_cell.angle_gamma   90.00
#
_symmetry.space_group_name_H-M   'P 1'
#
loop_
_entity.id
_entity.type
_entity.pdbx_description
1 polymer ?
#
loop_
_entity_poly.entity_id
_entity_poly.type
_entity_poly.pdbx_seq_one_letter_code
_entity_poly.pdbx_strand_id
1 'polypeptide(L)'
;MNKFSIKVTLCLPIMMLVLTACVASPPKRMDARFGNAFGMAKAQQTVNPDASLNTAPVRGIDGQAGDAIFDNYRESYATPKPPARGALDVGTSGGSSGSGMQ
;
A
#
# COMPACT_ATOMS: atom_id res chain seq x y z
N MET A 1 -51.89 17.40 -18.50
CA MET A 1 -50.45 17.55 -18.81
C MET A 1 -49.64 16.87 -17.72
N ASN A 2 -48.78 15.95 -18.13
CA ASN A 2 -48.58 14.70 -17.41
C ASN A 2 -47.35 14.88 -16.51
N LYS A 3 -47.56 15.45 -15.31
CA LYS A 3 -46.52 15.77 -14.33
C LYS A 3 -45.60 14.56 -14.02
N PHE A 4 -46.12 13.34 -14.17
CA PHE A 4 -45.39 12.10 -14.01
C PHE A 4 -44.36 11.86 -15.12
N SER A 5 -44.70 12.20 -16.37
CA SER A 5 -43.82 12.02 -17.53
C SER A 5 -42.68 13.04 -17.53
N ILE A 6 -42.92 14.28 -17.07
CA ILE A 6 -41.87 15.30 -16.91
C ILE A 6 -40.83 14.90 -15.86
N LYS A 7 -41.26 14.32 -14.73
CA LYS A 7 -40.34 13.84 -13.67
C LYS A 7 -39.48 12.66 -14.13
N VAL A 8 -40.06 11.74 -14.90
CA VAL A 8 -39.34 10.58 -15.45
C VAL A 8 -38.31 11.01 -16.50
N THR A 9 -38.64 11.96 -17.38
CA THR A 9 -37.69 12.50 -18.36
C THR A 9 -36.53 13.27 -17.72
N LEU A 10 -36.75 13.92 -16.57
CA LEU A 10 -35.69 14.62 -15.82
C LEU A 10 -34.76 13.67 -15.03
N CYS A 11 -35.30 12.58 -14.48
CA CYS A 11 -34.51 11.62 -13.69
C CYS A 11 -33.64 10.69 -14.53
N LEU A 12 -34.05 10.37 -15.76
CA LEU A 12 -33.34 9.44 -16.65
C LEU A 12 -31.87 9.85 -16.95
N PRO A 13 -31.54 11.12 -17.29
CA PRO A 13 -30.16 11.51 -17.54
C PRO A 13 -29.30 11.51 -16.26
N ILE A 14 -29.90 11.83 -15.11
CA ILE A 14 -29.19 11.83 -13.81
C ILE A 14 -28.78 10.41 -13.43
N MET A 15 -29.67 9.43 -13.64
CA MET A 15 -29.39 8.02 -13.36
C MET A 15 -28.26 7.49 -14.27
N MET A 16 -28.27 7.85 -15.56
CA MET A 16 -27.20 7.49 -16.50
C MET A 16 -25.84 8.10 -16.13
N LEU A 17 -25.81 9.31 -15.56
CA LEU A 17 -24.57 9.94 -15.10
C LEU A 17 -23.94 9.17 -13.93
N VAL A 18 -24.77 8.69 -12.99
CA VAL A 18 -24.31 7.93 -11.81
C VAL A 18 -23.73 6.56 -12.20
N LEU A 19 -24.21 5.93 -13.28
CA LEU A 19 -23.63 4.66 -13.78
C LEU A 19 -22.17 4.82 -14.27
N THR A 20 -21.79 6.00 -14.74
CA THR A 20 -20.40 6.27 -15.19
C THR A 20 -19.45 6.66 -14.06
N ALA A 21 -19.98 6.96 -12.86
CA ALA A 21 -19.19 7.35 -11.69
C ALA A 21 -18.41 6.18 -11.06
N CYS A 22 -18.72 4.94 -11.44
CA CYS A 22 -18.07 3.74 -10.89
C CYS A 22 -16.76 3.35 -11.61
N VAL A 23 -16.24 4.17 -12.53
CA VAL A 23 -14.86 4.01 -12.99
C VAL A 23 -13.95 4.50 -11.88
N ALA A 24 -13.60 3.57 -10.99
CA ALA A 24 -12.38 3.65 -10.19
C ALA A 24 -11.26 3.98 -11.16
N SER A 25 -10.89 5.26 -11.24
CA SER A 25 -9.95 5.74 -12.23
C SER A 25 -8.64 5.00 -12.00
N PRO A 26 -8.20 4.07 -12.89
CA PRO A 26 -6.79 3.72 -12.89
C PRO A 26 -6.02 5.03 -13.08
N PRO A 27 -4.85 5.22 -12.47
CA PRO A 27 -4.09 6.46 -12.57
C PRO A 27 -4.07 6.88 -14.04
N LYS A 28 -4.71 8.02 -14.34
CA LYS A 28 -5.20 8.42 -15.69
C LYS A 28 -4.09 8.56 -16.75
N ARG A 29 -2.85 8.35 -16.34
CA ARG A 29 -1.60 8.41 -17.07
C ARG A 29 -0.53 7.85 -16.14
N MET A 30 -0.24 6.56 -16.26
CA MET A 30 1.08 6.08 -15.85
C MET A 30 2.09 6.87 -16.66
N ASP A 31 3.03 7.53 -15.98
CA ASP A 31 4.12 8.20 -16.67
C ASP A 31 4.82 7.17 -17.57
N ALA A 32 5.10 7.52 -18.83
CA ALA A 32 5.82 6.64 -19.75
C ALA A 32 7.17 6.19 -19.18
N ARG A 33 7.71 6.94 -18.21
CA ARG A 33 8.96 6.68 -17.48
C ARG A 33 8.76 6.00 -16.12
N PHE A 34 7.56 5.55 -15.77
CA PHE A 34 7.31 4.91 -14.48
C PHE A 34 8.27 3.74 -14.21
N GLY A 35 8.54 2.91 -15.23
CA GLY A 35 9.52 1.82 -15.12
C GLY A 35 10.92 2.31 -14.75
N ASN A 36 11.35 3.46 -15.30
CA ASN A 36 12.64 4.07 -14.96
C ASN A 36 12.63 4.63 -13.54
N ALA A 37 11.57 5.33 -13.13
CA ALA A 37 11.44 5.86 -11.78
C ALA A 37 11.47 4.74 -10.73
N PHE A 38 10.74 3.64 -10.98
CA PHE A 38 10.75 2.45 -10.13
C PHE A 38 12.12 1.79 -10.10
N GLY A 39 12.77 1.64 -11.27
CA GLY A 39 14.11 1.08 -11.37
C GLY A 39 15.15 1.88 -10.56
N MET A 40 15.07 3.21 -10.62
CA MET A 40 15.94 4.10 -9.83
C MET A 40 15.66 4.00 -8.33
N ALA A 41 14.39 4.03 -7.92
CA ALA A 41 14.02 3.89 -6.52
C ALA A 41 14.50 2.54 -5.95
N LYS A 42 14.31 1.46 -6.70
CA LYS A 42 14.81 0.13 -6.34
C LYS A 42 16.32 0.12 -6.22
N ALA A 43 17.05 0.70 -7.18
CA ALA A 43 18.51 0.75 -7.14
C ALA A 43 19.01 1.53 -5.91
N GLN A 44 18.36 2.64 -5.55
CA GLN A 44 18.68 3.42 -4.36
C GLN A 44 18.40 2.67 -3.04
N GLN A 45 17.42 1.76 -3.04
CA GLN A 45 17.09 0.92 -1.89
C GLN A 45 17.91 -0.38 -1.84
N THR A 46 18.59 -0.74 -2.92
CA THR A 46 19.37 -1.97 -3.00
C THR A 46 20.74 -1.74 -2.38
N VAL A 47 20.94 -2.27 -1.17
CA VAL A 47 22.22 -2.16 -0.44
C VAL A 47 23.36 -2.93 -1.12
N ASN A 48 23.06 -4.11 -1.66
CA ASN A 48 24.07 -4.95 -2.33
C ASN A 48 23.47 -5.57 -3.60
N PRO A 49 23.78 -5.05 -4.79
CA PRO A 49 23.27 -5.58 -6.06
C PRO A 49 23.87 -6.96 -6.41
N ASP A 50 25.08 -7.28 -5.94
CA ASP A 50 25.79 -8.52 -6.26
C ASP A 50 25.52 -9.64 -5.23
N ALA A 51 24.56 -9.45 -4.32
CA ALA A 51 24.27 -10.40 -3.25
C ALA A 51 23.93 -11.81 -3.76
N SER A 52 23.30 -11.94 -4.93
CA SER A 52 22.95 -13.24 -5.53
C SER A 52 24.16 -14.01 -6.07
N LEU A 53 25.25 -13.32 -6.37
CA LEU A 53 26.49 -13.94 -6.88
C LEU A 53 27.39 -14.43 -5.74
N ASN A 54 27.06 -14.08 -4.49
CA ASN A 54 27.85 -14.47 -3.33
C ASN A 54 27.61 -15.94 -2.98
N THR A 55 28.63 -16.78 -3.21
CA THR A 55 28.62 -18.20 -2.83
C THR A 55 29.25 -18.46 -1.46
N ALA A 56 29.70 -17.41 -0.75
CA ALA A 56 30.26 -17.59 0.58
C ALA A 56 29.17 -18.11 1.53
N PRO A 57 29.49 -19.11 2.37
CA PRO A 57 28.55 -19.57 3.38
C PRO A 57 28.21 -18.42 4.32
N VAL A 58 26.94 -18.31 4.71
CA VAL A 58 26.50 -17.32 5.70
C VAL A 58 27.19 -17.64 7.02
N ARG A 59 28.12 -16.77 7.44
CA ARG A 59 28.84 -16.89 8.72
C ARG A 59 28.15 -16.00 9.75
N GLY A 60 27.88 -16.53 10.94
CA GLY A 60 27.41 -15.73 12.09
C GLY A 60 26.06 -16.11 12.68
N ILE A 61 25.34 -17.08 12.10
CA ILE A 61 24.15 -17.68 12.73
C ILE A 61 24.51 -19.14 13.02
N ASP A 62 24.56 -19.52 14.30
CA ASP A 62 24.69 -20.92 14.67
C ASP A 62 23.36 -21.67 14.45
N GLY A 63 23.40 -23.00 14.39
CA GLY A 63 22.22 -23.80 14.08
C GLY A 63 21.07 -23.62 15.08
N GLN A 64 21.38 -23.42 16.36
CA GLN A 64 20.37 -23.24 17.40
C GLN A 64 19.71 -21.87 17.30
N ALA A 65 20.50 -20.82 17.02
CA ALA A 65 19.99 -19.48 16.74
C ALA A 65 19.11 -19.49 15.48
N GLY A 66 19.51 -20.21 14.43
CA GLY A 66 18.71 -20.36 13.20
C GLY A 66 17.35 -21.02 13.47
N ASP A 67 17.34 -22.11 14.24
CA ASP A 67 16.11 -22.83 14.62
C ASP A 67 15.16 -21.92 15.42
N ALA A 68 15.69 -21.24 16.44
CA ALA A 68 14.94 -20.29 17.24
C ALA A 68 14.37 -19.12 16.42
N ILE A 69 15.09 -18.63 15.41
CA ILE A 69 14.60 -17.57 14.50
C ILE A 69 13.37 -18.07 13.73
N PHE A 70 13.42 -19.27 13.15
CA PHE A 70 12.30 -19.82 12.40
C PHE A 70 11.09 -20.10 13.29
N ASP A 71 11.30 -20.62 14.49
CA ASP A 71 10.22 -20.85 15.46
C ASP A 71 9.56 -19.54 15.87
N ASN A 72 10.35 -18.51 16.21
CA ASN A 72 9.81 -17.19 16.54
C ASN A 72 9.05 -16.56 15.36
N TYR A 73 9.53 -16.75 14.12
CA TYR A 73 8.85 -16.27 12.93
C TYR A 73 7.48 -16.93 12.79
N ARG A 74 7.40 -18.26 12.90
CA ARG A 74 6.13 -19.00 12.82
C ARG A 74 5.17 -18.61 13.94
N GLU A 75 5.68 -18.54 15.17
CA GLU A 75 4.90 -18.15 16.34
C GLU A 75 4.35 -16.72 16.21
N SER A 76 5.08 -15.81 15.55
CA SER A 76 4.61 -14.43 15.36
C SER A 76 3.32 -14.32 14.56
N TYR A 77 3.01 -15.30 13.69
CA TYR A 77 1.74 -15.34 12.95
C TYR A 77 0.63 -16.06 13.71
N ALA A 78 0.98 -17.05 14.53
CA ALA A 78 0.03 -17.77 15.38
C ALA A 78 -0.43 -16.90 16.57
N THR A 79 0.52 -16.18 17.18
CA THR A 79 0.32 -15.31 18.33
C THR A 79 0.91 -13.93 18.02
N PRO A 80 0.15 -13.04 17.35
CA PRO A 80 0.60 -11.70 17.02
C PRO A 80 0.98 -10.95 18.30
N LYS A 81 2.26 -10.59 18.43
CA LYS A 81 2.73 -9.80 19.57
C LYS A 81 2.10 -8.41 19.48
N PRO A 82 1.59 -7.84 20.58
CA PRO A 82 1.09 -6.47 20.57
C PRO A 82 2.20 -5.51 20.10
N PRO A 83 1.84 -4.45 19.36
CA PRO A 83 2.82 -3.55 18.78
C PRO A 83 3.74 -2.99 19.87
N ALA A 84 5.04 -2.95 19.58
CA ALA A 84 6.01 -2.37 20.50
C ALA A 84 5.62 -0.93 20.85
N ARG A 85 5.85 -0.52 22.11
CA ARG A 85 5.60 0.87 22.53
C ARG A 85 6.41 1.82 21.65
N GLY A 86 5.74 2.71 20.94
CA GLY A 86 6.37 3.63 19.98
C GLY A 86 6.51 3.09 18.56
N ALA A 87 5.79 2.00 18.20
CA ALA A 87 5.67 1.58 16.82
C ALA A 87 5.13 2.75 15.97
N LEU A 88 5.97 3.20 15.03
CA LEU A 88 5.67 4.26 14.11
C LEU A 88 4.56 3.75 13.17
N ASP A 89 3.41 4.43 13.13
CA ASP A 89 2.38 4.14 12.14
C ASP A 89 2.84 4.67 10.78
N VAL A 90 3.62 3.85 10.07
CA VAL A 90 4.07 4.13 8.69
C VAL A 90 2.88 3.87 7.76
N GLY A 91 1.92 4.80 7.79
CA GLY A 91 0.67 4.71 7.05
C GLY A 91 -0.20 5.97 7.19
N THR A 92 -0.11 6.69 8.31
CA THR A 92 -0.82 7.97 8.52
C THR A 92 0.01 9.19 8.12
N SER A 93 0.36 9.29 6.84
CA SER A 93 0.78 10.58 6.26
C SER A 93 -0.39 11.17 5.48
N GLY A 94 -1.28 11.91 6.14
CA GLY A 94 -2.38 12.56 5.43
C GLY A 94 -3.46 13.24 6.28
N GLY A 95 -3.11 14.33 6.97
CA GLY A 95 -4.04 15.45 7.22
C GLY A 95 -4.74 15.50 8.58
N SER A 96 -4.12 16.16 9.56
CA SER A 96 -4.84 16.87 10.62
C SER A 96 -4.33 18.30 10.75
N SER A 97 -4.64 19.14 9.76
CA SER A 97 -4.74 20.58 9.97
C SER A 97 -6.11 20.86 10.55
N GLY A 98 -6.20 21.16 11.86
CA GLY A 98 -7.49 21.39 12.51
C GLY A 98 -7.40 21.82 13.97
N SER A 99 -6.98 23.08 14.18
CA SER A 99 -7.52 24.06 15.15
C SER A 99 -7.79 23.65 16.62
N GLY A 100 -7.01 24.24 17.54
CA GLY A 100 -7.31 24.47 18.96
C GLY A 100 -6.00 24.72 19.72
N MET A 101 -5.76 25.77 20.52
CA MET A 101 -6.58 26.83 21.11
C MET A 101 -5.71 28.10 21.28
N GLN A 102 -6.29 29.28 21.04
CA GLN A 102 -6.15 30.50 21.86
C GLN A 102 -7.47 31.25 21.80
#